data_AF-A0A5C8D2X4-F1
#
_entry.id   AF-A0A5C8D2X4-F1
#
_cell.length_a   1.000
_cell.length_b   1.000
_cell.length_c   1.000
_cell.angle_alpha   90.00
_cell.angle_beta   90.00
_cell.angle_gamma   90.00
#
_symmetry.space_group_name_H-M   'P 1'
#
loop_
_entity.id
_entity.type
_entity.pdbx_description
1 polymer ?
#
loop_
_entity_poly.entity_id
_entity_poly.type
_entity_poly.pdbx_seq_one_letter_code
_entity_poly.pdbx_strand_id
1 'polypeptide(L)'
;MANGYKKDEIINKLENLKDISTLYKEDFINYRGDTTDTKEKYTEVIAEWLIKNFNLFDNIKKITRQSSYKVDTHDGKHNNQNSNRLEEIMAIEIFNQKSLNILGKVLDYQTPLKNERDDKAGKIDIVSYNKDIKTVYLLELKKEDNEETMLRCVLEIFTYSKTLDKDKFLEDFNLSKDTKIKASPLVFFNGSQYKEMSGSDNKYLKELIKKLEIELFYISKNNNSEYNITKGENNL
;
A
#
# COMPACT_ATOMS: atom_id res chain seq x y z
N MET A 1 4.40 -17.60 -27.18
CA MET A 1 3.16 -17.22 -26.47
C MET A 1 3.40 -17.56 -25.01
N ALA A 2 3.37 -16.60 -24.10
CA ALA A 2 3.41 -16.94 -22.67
C ALA A 2 2.10 -17.70 -22.37
N ASN A 3 2.22 -18.98 -22.02
CA ASN A 3 1.05 -19.77 -21.61
C ASN A 3 0.53 -19.14 -20.31
N GLY A 4 -0.69 -18.60 -20.34
CA GLY A 4 -1.35 -18.14 -19.12
C GLY A 4 -1.54 -19.29 -18.13
N TYR A 5 -1.86 -18.96 -16.88
CA TYR A 5 -2.02 -19.94 -15.80
C TYR A 5 -3.48 -20.39 -15.66
N LYS A 6 -3.68 -21.63 -15.23
CA LYS A 6 -4.98 -22.14 -14.79
C LYS A 6 -5.29 -21.66 -13.38
N LYS A 7 -6.57 -21.72 -12.99
CA LYS A 7 -7.01 -21.38 -11.63
C LYS A 7 -6.25 -22.18 -10.57
N ASP A 8 -6.19 -23.50 -10.71
CA ASP A 8 -5.52 -24.38 -9.74
C ASP A 8 -4.01 -24.11 -9.63
N GLU A 9 -3.36 -23.65 -10.69
CA GLU A 9 -1.93 -23.30 -10.64
C GLU A 9 -1.70 -22.05 -9.78
N ILE A 10 -2.63 -21.09 -9.80
CA ILE A 10 -2.59 -19.90 -8.94
C ILE A 10 -2.86 -20.28 -7.48
N ILE A 11 -3.86 -21.13 -7.24
CA ILE A 11 -4.16 -21.63 -5.89
C ILE A 11 -2.97 -22.42 -5.32
N ASN A 12 -2.35 -23.30 -6.11
CA ASN A 12 -1.16 -24.02 -5.69
C ASN A 12 0.00 -23.08 -5.32
N LYS A 13 0.17 -21.95 -6.01
CA LYS A 13 1.19 -20.95 -5.64
C LYS A 13 0.88 -20.30 -4.28
N LEU A 14 -0.39 -20.01 -4.01
CA LEU A 14 -0.83 -19.46 -2.72
C LEU A 14 -0.64 -20.46 -1.57
N GLU A 15 -1.03 -21.73 -1.78
CA GLU A 15 -0.92 -22.79 -0.77
C GLU A 15 0.53 -23.16 -0.45
N ASN A 16 1.45 -23.01 -1.42
CA ASN A 16 2.87 -23.25 -1.22
C ASN A 16 3.65 -22.02 -0.70
N LEU A 17 2.98 -20.89 -0.45
CA LEU A 17 3.62 -19.71 0.11
C LEU A 17 4.12 -20.00 1.54
N LYS A 18 5.43 -19.85 1.75
CA LYS A 18 6.06 -20.14 3.05
C LYS A 18 5.77 -19.09 4.12
N ASP A 19 5.59 -17.84 3.71
CA ASP A 19 5.50 -16.69 4.59
C ASP A 19 4.51 -15.68 4.01
N ILE A 20 3.36 -15.53 4.66
CA ILE A 20 2.31 -14.60 4.23
C ILE A 20 2.80 -13.14 4.20
N SER A 21 3.81 -12.79 5.01
CA SER A 21 4.38 -11.44 5.04
C SER A 21 5.16 -11.09 3.78
N THR A 22 5.44 -12.07 2.91
CA THR A 22 6.07 -11.83 1.60
C THR A 22 5.10 -11.98 0.44
N LEU A 23 3.81 -12.27 0.68
CA LEU A 23 2.81 -12.50 -0.38
C LEU A 23 2.82 -11.38 -1.44
N TYR A 24 2.79 -10.12 -1.01
CA TYR A 24 2.74 -8.96 -1.92
C TYR A 24 3.96 -8.83 -2.84
N LYS A 25 5.06 -9.55 -2.56
CA LYS A 25 6.29 -9.58 -3.37
C LYS A 25 6.25 -10.67 -4.44
N GLU A 26 5.30 -11.59 -4.37
CA GLU A 26 5.22 -12.69 -5.33
C GLU A 26 4.71 -12.18 -6.69
N ASP A 27 5.40 -12.55 -7.77
CA ASP A 27 5.12 -12.05 -9.12
C ASP A 27 3.66 -12.30 -9.56
N PHE A 28 3.06 -13.42 -9.12
CA PHE A 28 1.71 -13.81 -9.50
C PHE A 28 0.62 -12.92 -8.91
N ILE A 29 0.92 -12.14 -7.86
CA ILE A 29 0.01 -11.10 -7.35
C ILE A 29 -0.16 -9.97 -8.35
N ASN A 30 0.81 -9.80 -9.24
CA ASN A 30 0.80 -8.77 -10.27
C ASN A 30 0.26 -9.24 -11.63
N TYR A 31 -0.20 -10.49 -11.74
CA TYR A 31 -0.73 -11.01 -13.00
C TYR A 31 -2.03 -10.29 -13.38
N ARG A 32 -2.13 -9.95 -14.67
CA ARG A 32 -3.30 -9.30 -15.28
C ARG A 32 -3.97 -10.26 -16.27
N GLY A 33 -5.25 -10.04 -16.50
CA GLY A 33 -6.07 -10.88 -17.36
C GLY A 33 -6.62 -12.10 -16.62
N ASP A 34 -6.95 -13.13 -17.40
CA ASP A 34 -7.78 -14.23 -16.96
C ASP A 34 -7.03 -15.56 -16.98
N THR A 35 -7.45 -16.45 -16.10
CA THR A 35 -7.03 -17.85 -16.11
C THR A 35 -7.40 -18.52 -17.43
N THR A 36 -6.57 -19.47 -17.86
CA THR A 36 -6.74 -20.08 -19.19
C THR A 36 -7.94 -21.02 -19.28
N ASP A 37 -8.33 -21.65 -18.17
CA ASP A 37 -9.36 -22.67 -18.05
C ASP A 37 -10.74 -22.13 -17.66
N THR A 38 -10.81 -21.35 -16.57
CA THR A 38 -12.09 -20.83 -16.03
C THR A 38 -12.47 -19.45 -16.56
N LYS A 39 -11.51 -18.74 -17.18
CA LYS A 39 -11.65 -17.34 -17.59
C LYS A 39 -11.94 -16.37 -16.43
N GLU A 40 -11.67 -16.79 -15.19
CA GLU A 40 -11.70 -15.91 -14.03
C GLU A 40 -10.43 -15.05 -13.99
N LYS A 41 -10.57 -13.76 -13.65
CA LYS A 41 -9.44 -12.86 -13.45
C LYS A 41 -8.50 -13.39 -12.37
N TYR A 42 -7.19 -13.32 -12.59
CA TYR A 42 -6.19 -13.73 -11.59
C TYR A 42 -6.41 -13.02 -10.24
N THR A 43 -6.64 -11.71 -10.27
CA THR A 43 -6.94 -10.89 -9.09
C THR A 43 -8.11 -11.43 -8.27
N GLU A 44 -9.19 -11.84 -8.94
CA GLU A 44 -10.41 -12.32 -8.27
C GLU A 44 -10.21 -13.72 -7.67
N VAL A 45 -9.50 -14.61 -8.38
CA VAL A 45 -9.11 -15.93 -7.86
C VAL A 45 -8.29 -15.80 -6.58
N ILE A 46 -7.30 -14.90 -6.58
CA ILE A 46 -6.44 -14.67 -5.42
C ILE A 46 -7.24 -14.03 -4.28
N ALA A 47 -8.03 -12.99 -4.56
CA ALA A 47 -8.81 -12.30 -3.55
C ALA A 47 -9.84 -13.23 -2.88
N GLU A 48 -10.54 -14.06 -3.65
CA GLU A 48 -11.49 -15.05 -3.11
C GLU A 48 -10.79 -16.04 -2.17
N TRP A 49 -9.63 -16.56 -2.57
CA TRP A 49 -8.86 -17.50 -1.74
C TRP A 49 -8.37 -16.83 -0.45
N LEU A 50 -7.89 -15.59 -0.51
CA LEU A 50 -7.46 -14.83 0.68
C LEU A 50 -8.60 -14.53 1.64
N ILE A 51 -9.81 -14.26 1.13
CA ILE A 51 -11.01 -14.07 1.97
C ILE A 51 -11.34 -15.36 2.75
N LYS A 52 -11.22 -16.52 2.10
CA LYS A 52 -11.48 -17.84 2.71
C LYS A 52 -10.38 -18.24 3.70
N ASN A 53 -9.15 -17.79 3.49
CA ASN A 53 -7.97 -18.10 4.31
C ASN A 53 -7.46 -16.86 5.08
N PHE A 54 -8.37 -15.99 5.51
CA PHE A 54 -8.02 -14.68 6.06
C PHE A 54 -7.17 -14.76 7.34
N ASN A 55 -7.35 -15.83 8.13
CA ASN A 55 -6.57 -16.12 9.32
C ASN A 55 -5.06 -16.27 9.05
N LEU A 56 -4.64 -16.50 7.80
CA LEU A 56 -3.21 -16.53 7.46
C LEU A 56 -2.54 -15.21 7.80
N PHE A 57 -3.22 -14.06 7.67
CA PHE A 57 -2.67 -12.75 7.99
C PHE A 57 -2.30 -12.56 9.47
N ASP A 58 -2.84 -13.39 10.38
CA ASP A 58 -2.48 -13.37 11.79
C ASP A 58 -1.02 -13.84 12.02
N ASN A 59 -0.41 -14.48 11.02
CA ASN A 59 0.99 -14.90 11.05
C ASN A 59 1.98 -13.77 10.67
N ILE A 60 1.50 -12.59 10.25
CA ILE A 60 2.38 -11.45 9.99
C ILE A 60 2.95 -10.96 11.32
N LYS A 61 4.28 -11.05 11.45
CA LYS A 61 4.98 -10.67 12.69
C LYS A 61 5.24 -9.18 12.74
N LYS A 62 5.02 -8.61 13.92
CA LYS A 62 5.42 -7.25 14.27
C LYS A 62 6.95 -7.16 14.34
N ILE A 63 7.50 -6.06 13.84
CA ILE A 63 8.91 -5.68 13.98
C ILE A 63 8.97 -4.36 14.74
N THR A 64 9.62 -4.37 15.90
CA THR A 64 9.88 -3.19 16.71
C THR A 64 11.28 -2.69 16.38
N ARG A 65 11.38 -1.50 15.78
CA ARG A 65 12.67 -0.86 15.52
C ARG A 65 13.31 -0.38 16.82
N GLN A 66 14.61 -0.56 17.00
CA GLN A 66 15.37 0.07 18.08
C GLN A 66 15.59 1.55 17.77
N SER A 67 15.96 1.87 16.53
CA SER A 67 16.02 3.24 16.04
C SER A 67 14.62 3.86 15.90
N SER A 68 14.56 5.19 15.85
CA SER A 68 13.32 5.91 15.55
C SER A 68 12.73 5.48 14.20
N TYR A 69 11.40 5.40 14.11
CA TYR A 69 10.66 5.35 12.85
C TYR A 69 10.76 6.68 12.12
N LYS A 70 10.61 7.80 12.83
CA LYS A 70 10.79 9.14 12.27
C LYS A 70 12.26 9.39 11.95
N VAL A 71 12.55 9.71 10.69
CA VAL A 71 13.94 9.86 10.21
C VAL A 71 14.33 11.34 10.17
N ASP A 72 15.35 11.73 10.95
CA ASP A 72 15.78 13.14 11.07
C ASP A 72 16.42 13.69 9.80
N THR A 73 16.96 12.83 8.93
CA THR A 73 17.58 13.23 7.66
C THR A 73 16.58 13.49 6.54
N HIS A 74 15.28 13.32 6.79
CA HIS A 74 14.23 13.63 5.82
C HIS A 74 13.96 15.14 5.80
N ASP A 75 14.85 15.87 5.11
CA ASP A 75 14.85 17.33 5.02
C ASP A 75 14.15 17.88 3.77
N GLY A 76 13.56 16.98 2.96
CA GLY A 76 12.86 17.34 1.73
C GLY A 76 13.79 17.67 0.55
N LYS A 77 15.09 17.41 0.64
CA LYS A 77 16.02 17.63 -0.47
C LYS A 77 16.18 16.40 -1.36
N HIS A 78 16.28 16.65 -2.66
CA HIS A 78 16.61 15.64 -3.64
C HIS A 78 18.11 15.67 -3.94
N ASN A 79 18.85 14.68 -3.46
CA ASN A 79 20.32 14.66 -3.60
C ASN A 79 20.81 14.12 -4.96
N ASN A 80 19.92 13.67 -5.86
CA ASN A 80 20.36 13.03 -7.11
C ASN A 80 19.36 13.16 -8.27
N GLN A 81 19.38 14.30 -8.98
CA GLN A 81 18.43 14.66 -10.07
C GLN A 81 18.27 13.63 -11.20
N ASN A 82 19.22 12.69 -11.37
CA ASN A 82 19.18 11.62 -12.38
C ASN A 82 18.65 10.27 -11.83
N SER A 83 17.99 10.26 -10.68
CA SER A 83 17.46 9.03 -10.09
C SER A 83 16.25 8.50 -10.89
N ASN A 84 16.29 7.22 -11.27
CA ASN A 84 15.14 6.53 -11.84
C ASN A 84 14.07 6.17 -10.78
N ARG A 85 14.27 6.53 -9.50
CA ARG A 85 13.36 6.24 -8.39
C ARG A 85 12.22 7.26 -8.32
N LEU A 86 11.44 7.37 -9.39
CA LEU A 86 10.41 8.41 -9.57
C LEU A 86 9.41 8.51 -8.40
N GLU A 87 9.03 7.39 -7.78
CA GLU A 87 8.13 7.39 -6.62
C GLU A 87 8.77 8.00 -5.37
N GLU A 88 10.08 7.81 -5.16
CA GLU A 88 10.81 8.46 -4.06
C GLU A 88 10.93 9.97 -4.28
N ILE A 89 11.15 10.40 -5.54
CA ILE A 89 11.12 11.82 -5.91
C ILE A 89 9.76 12.42 -5.61
N MET A 90 8.70 11.74 -6.05
CA MET A 90 7.33 12.16 -5.82
C MET A 90 6.99 12.22 -4.32
N ALA A 91 7.48 11.28 -3.52
CA ALA A 91 7.29 11.28 -2.07
C ALA A 91 7.93 12.52 -1.41
N ILE A 92 9.12 12.93 -1.88
CA ILE A 92 9.80 14.17 -1.45
C ILE A 92 8.99 15.41 -1.87
N GLU A 93 8.46 15.44 -3.10
CA GLU A 93 7.60 16.55 -3.56
C GLU A 93 6.34 16.68 -2.68
N ILE A 94 5.66 15.57 -2.39
CA ILE A 94 4.52 15.51 -1.48
C ILE A 94 4.90 16.02 -0.07
N PHE A 95 6.05 15.59 0.46
CA PHE A 95 6.53 16.06 1.76
C PHE A 95 6.78 17.57 1.77
N ASN A 96 7.32 18.12 0.69
CA ASN A 96 7.55 19.56 0.55
C ASN A 96 6.26 20.37 0.43
N GLN A 97 5.18 19.80 -0.09
CA GLN A 97 3.84 20.39 -0.05
C GLN A 97 3.28 20.55 1.37
N LYS A 98 3.85 19.86 2.36
CA LYS A 98 3.50 19.89 3.80
C LYS A 98 2.15 19.27 4.17
N SER A 99 1.15 19.32 3.31
CA SER A 99 -0.20 18.82 3.62
C SER A 99 -0.89 18.23 2.40
N LEU A 100 -1.64 17.16 2.63
CA LEU A 100 -2.48 16.45 1.67
C LEU A 100 -3.94 16.58 2.09
N ASN A 101 -4.58 17.72 1.82
CA ASN A 101 -6.00 18.02 2.06
C ASN A 101 -6.70 17.14 3.15
N ILE A 102 -7.49 16.13 2.77
CA ILE A 102 -8.26 15.24 3.65
C ILE A 102 -7.40 14.31 4.53
N LEU A 103 -6.14 14.09 4.16
CA LEU A 103 -5.15 13.26 4.87
C LEU A 103 -4.25 14.06 5.83
N GLY A 104 -4.34 15.39 5.80
CA GLY A 104 -3.65 16.29 6.73
C GLY A 104 -2.15 16.45 6.47
N LYS A 105 -1.40 16.79 7.53
CA LYS A 105 0.01 17.15 7.45
C LYS A 105 0.86 15.94 7.09
N VAL A 106 1.75 16.07 6.10
CA VAL A 106 2.76 15.05 5.81
C VAL A 106 3.85 15.13 6.89
N LEU A 107 4.05 14.03 7.60
CA LEU A 107 4.99 13.93 8.72
C LEU A 107 6.34 13.39 8.29
N ASP A 108 6.34 12.42 7.36
CA ASP A 108 7.53 11.72 6.92
C ASP A 108 7.30 11.05 5.55
N TYR A 109 8.37 10.62 4.92
CA TYR A 109 8.37 9.82 3.68
C TYR A 109 9.37 8.68 3.79
N GLN A 110 9.21 7.59 3.05
CA GLN A 110 10.13 6.44 3.07
C GLN A 110 10.47 5.95 4.50
N THR A 111 9.48 5.95 5.39
CA THR A 111 9.62 5.58 6.81
C THR A 111 9.97 4.09 6.92
N PRO A 112 11.15 3.74 7.45
CA PRO A 112 11.62 2.35 7.46
C PRO A 112 10.89 1.47 8.46
N LEU A 113 10.61 0.23 8.10
CA LEU A 113 10.01 -0.77 9.01
C LEU A 113 11.00 -1.75 9.60
N LYS A 114 12.07 -2.07 8.86
CA LYS A 114 13.12 -3.01 9.31
C LYS A 114 13.79 -2.51 10.58
N ASN A 115 14.05 -3.36 11.56
CA ASN A 115 14.99 -3.10 12.64
C ASN A 115 16.43 -3.40 12.18
N GLU A 116 16.63 -4.52 11.49
CA GLU A 116 17.93 -5.01 11.03
C GLU A 116 17.94 -5.26 9.52
N ARG A 117 19.13 -5.46 8.94
CA ARG A 117 19.29 -5.62 7.48
C ARG A 117 18.48 -6.80 6.93
N ASP A 118 18.47 -7.90 7.67
CA ASP A 118 17.89 -9.19 7.26
C ASP A 118 16.37 -9.25 7.48
N ASP A 119 15.78 -8.25 8.14
CA ASP A 119 14.32 -8.14 8.25
C ASP A 119 13.68 -8.05 6.87
N LYS A 120 12.58 -8.77 6.67
CA LYS A 120 11.85 -8.85 5.40
C LYS A 120 10.80 -7.75 5.22
N ALA A 121 11.01 -6.56 5.77
CA ALA A 121 10.07 -5.43 5.67
C ALA A 121 10.50 -4.36 4.66
N GLY A 122 9.55 -3.59 4.15
CA GLY A 122 9.81 -2.46 3.26
C GLY A 122 9.95 -1.13 4.01
N LYS A 123 9.53 -0.06 3.34
CA LYS A 123 9.37 1.28 3.88
C LYS A 123 7.96 1.76 3.55
N ILE A 124 7.36 2.54 4.44
CA ILE A 124 6.10 3.22 4.16
C ILE A 124 6.43 4.47 3.35
N ASP A 125 5.83 4.64 2.18
CA ASP A 125 6.21 5.72 1.27
C ASP A 125 5.88 7.10 1.80
N ILE A 126 4.69 7.28 2.37
CA ILE A 126 4.25 8.53 2.98
C ILE A 126 3.55 8.27 4.31
N VAL A 127 3.89 9.09 5.32
CA VAL A 127 3.16 9.17 6.58
C VAL A 127 2.49 10.55 6.65
N SER A 128 1.17 10.58 6.80
CA SER A 128 0.44 11.83 7.03
C SER A 128 -0.42 11.77 8.30
N TYR A 129 -0.77 12.92 8.84
CA TYR A 129 -1.56 13.05 10.06
C TYR A 129 -2.66 14.10 9.91
N ASN A 130 -3.90 13.63 10.00
CA ASN A 130 -5.07 14.49 10.13
C ASN A 130 -5.36 14.69 11.63
N LYS A 131 -5.04 15.90 12.12
CA LYS A 131 -5.20 16.29 13.53
C LYS A 131 -6.66 16.37 13.96
N ASP A 132 -7.56 16.79 13.08
CA ASP A 132 -8.96 17.04 13.40
C ASP A 132 -9.70 15.74 13.77
N ILE A 133 -9.35 14.64 13.10
CA ILE A 133 -9.89 13.30 13.37
C ILE A 133 -8.91 12.37 14.08
N LYS A 134 -7.78 12.90 14.56
CA LYS A 134 -6.67 12.16 15.22
C LYS A 134 -6.32 10.85 14.50
N THR A 135 -6.04 10.93 13.20
CA THR A 135 -5.74 9.76 12.38
C THR A 135 -4.45 9.96 11.61
N VAL A 136 -3.52 9.02 11.77
CA VAL A 136 -2.35 8.82 10.91
C VAL A 136 -2.73 7.93 9.74
N TYR A 137 -2.28 8.29 8.55
CA TYR A 137 -2.34 7.46 7.36
C TYR A 137 -0.93 7.01 6.97
N LEU A 138 -0.76 5.69 6.86
CA LEU A 138 0.39 5.04 6.23
C LEU A 138 0.01 4.79 4.78
N LEU A 139 0.76 5.37 3.85
CA LEU A 139 0.39 5.39 2.45
C LEU A 139 1.45 4.70 1.60
N GLU A 140 0.99 3.78 0.76
CA GLU A 140 1.77 3.15 -0.30
C GLU A 140 1.55 3.94 -1.59
N LEU A 141 2.57 4.65 -2.06
CA LEU A 141 2.47 5.59 -3.16
C LEU A 141 2.78 4.90 -4.49
N LYS A 142 1.90 5.06 -5.47
CA LYS A 142 2.18 4.63 -6.84
C LYS A 142 2.18 5.81 -7.78
N LYS A 143 3.13 5.83 -8.73
CA LYS A 143 3.16 6.83 -9.81
C LYS A 143 2.08 6.56 -10.86
N GLU A 144 1.81 7.54 -11.72
CA GLU A 144 0.69 7.50 -12.69
C GLU A 144 0.77 6.32 -13.68
N ASP A 145 1.97 6.04 -14.17
CA ASP A 145 2.28 4.97 -15.11
C ASP A 145 2.70 3.66 -14.41
N ASN A 146 2.42 3.52 -13.11
CA ASN A 146 2.72 2.29 -12.39
C ASN A 146 1.79 1.14 -12.85
N GLU A 147 2.40 -0.01 -13.19
CA GLU A 147 1.70 -1.17 -13.74
C GLU A 147 1.27 -2.19 -12.68
N GLU A 148 1.58 -1.97 -11.40
CA GLU A 148 1.21 -2.87 -10.31
C GLU A 148 -0.31 -2.97 -10.15
N THR A 149 -0.82 -4.15 -9.79
CA THR A 149 -2.24 -4.35 -9.55
C THR A 149 -2.69 -3.64 -8.27
N MET A 150 -3.98 -3.28 -8.18
CA MET A 150 -4.53 -2.74 -6.93
C MET A 150 -4.41 -3.76 -5.80
N LEU A 151 -4.60 -5.05 -6.10
CA LEU A 151 -4.42 -6.14 -5.13
C LEU A 151 -3.02 -6.11 -4.49
N ARG A 152 -1.96 -5.96 -5.29
CA ARG A 152 -0.60 -5.87 -4.78
C ARG A 152 -0.42 -4.68 -3.83
N CYS A 153 -0.86 -3.49 -4.24
CA CYS A 153 -0.76 -2.27 -3.45
C CYS A 153 -1.47 -2.39 -2.10
N VAL A 154 -2.66 -2.98 -2.10
CA VAL A 154 -3.47 -3.24 -0.90
C VAL A 154 -2.78 -4.23 0.04
N LEU A 155 -2.26 -5.35 -0.49
CA LEU A 155 -1.58 -6.36 0.31
C LEU A 155 -0.26 -5.85 0.90
N GLU A 156 0.47 -5.02 0.16
CA GLU A 156 1.73 -4.40 0.60
C GLU A 156 1.49 -3.50 1.81
N ILE A 157 0.62 -2.50 1.68
CA ILE A 157 0.37 -1.54 2.76
C ILE A 157 -0.32 -2.18 3.97
N PHE A 158 -1.18 -3.18 3.73
CA PHE A 158 -1.75 -3.98 4.80
C PHE A 158 -0.67 -4.73 5.59
N THR A 159 0.26 -5.39 4.88
CA THR A 159 1.37 -6.11 5.50
C THR A 159 2.25 -5.18 6.32
N TYR A 160 2.55 -3.99 5.80
CA TYR A 160 3.28 -2.95 6.53
C TYR A 160 2.56 -2.52 7.80
N SER A 161 1.24 -2.33 7.74
CA SER A 161 0.44 -1.95 8.91
C SER A 161 0.42 -3.00 10.03
N LYS A 162 0.50 -4.29 9.67
CA LYS A 162 0.57 -5.42 10.60
C LYS A 162 1.98 -5.62 11.16
N THR A 163 3.00 -5.30 10.36
CA THR A 163 4.41 -5.37 10.74
C THR A 163 4.80 -4.23 11.70
N LEU A 164 4.15 -3.07 11.60
CA LEU A 164 4.50 -1.88 12.38
C LEU A 164 4.26 -2.05 13.89
N ASP A 165 5.24 -1.65 14.71
CA ASP A 165 4.99 -1.38 16.13
C ASP A 165 4.29 -0.04 16.32
N LYS A 166 2.96 -0.10 16.42
CA LYS A 166 2.09 1.08 16.50
C LYS A 166 2.38 1.96 17.71
N ASP A 167 2.64 1.37 18.88
CA ASP A 167 2.87 2.16 20.11
C ASP A 167 4.18 2.93 20.01
N LYS A 168 5.26 2.23 19.62
CA LYS A 168 6.56 2.86 19.40
C LYS A 168 6.50 3.90 18.28
N PHE A 169 5.78 3.60 17.19
CA PHE A 169 5.60 4.54 16.09
C PHE A 169 4.93 5.84 16.57
N LEU A 170 3.83 5.76 17.33
CA LEU A 170 3.19 6.97 17.85
C LEU A 170 4.11 7.75 18.79
N GLU A 171 4.89 7.05 19.62
CA GLU A 171 5.90 7.66 20.49
C GLU A 171 6.98 8.41 19.68
N ASP A 172 7.60 7.75 18.69
CA ASP A 172 8.66 8.35 17.86
C ASP A 172 8.16 9.60 17.09
N PHE A 173 6.88 9.65 16.75
CA PHE A 173 6.24 10.79 16.09
C PHE A 173 5.67 11.83 17.07
N ASN A 174 5.79 11.62 18.39
CA ASN A 174 5.20 12.46 19.44
C ASN A 174 3.67 12.62 19.29
N LEU A 175 2.98 11.54 18.94
CA LEU A 175 1.53 11.47 18.80
C LEU A 175 0.89 10.78 20.01
N SER A 176 -0.37 11.12 20.29
CA SER A 176 -1.08 10.55 21.43
C SER A 176 -1.44 9.08 21.19
N LYS A 177 -1.46 8.26 22.26
CA LYS A 177 -1.78 6.82 22.18
C LYS A 177 -3.19 6.51 21.67
N ASP A 178 -4.12 7.47 21.75
CA ASP A 178 -5.48 7.35 21.19
C ASP A 178 -5.55 7.69 19.69
N THR A 179 -4.42 8.04 19.06
CA THR A 179 -4.34 8.31 17.62
C THR A 179 -4.59 7.02 16.84
N LYS A 180 -5.53 7.08 15.89
CA LYS A 180 -5.82 5.96 14.99
C LYS A 180 -4.74 5.87 13.91
N ILE A 181 -4.35 4.66 13.54
CA ILE A 181 -3.46 4.42 12.39
C ILE A 181 -4.25 3.64 11.35
N LYS A 182 -4.37 4.22 10.15
CA LYS A 182 -4.94 3.58 8.96
C LYS A 182 -3.88 3.38 7.91
N ALA A 183 -4.03 2.35 7.09
CA ALA A 183 -3.11 2.01 6.02
C ALA A 183 -3.89 1.98 4.70
N SER A 184 -3.36 2.63 3.67
CA SER A 184 -4.09 2.80 2.41
C SER A 184 -3.15 2.89 1.21
N PRO A 185 -3.52 2.30 0.07
CA PRO A 185 -2.85 2.64 -1.18
C PRO A 185 -3.20 4.09 -1.56
N LEU A 186 -2.22 4.80 -2.09
CA LEU A 186 -2.32 6.14 -2.66
C LEU A 186 -1.91 6.05 -4.14
N VAL A 187 -2.91 5.85 -5.00
CA VAL A 187 -2.70 5.58 -6.43
C VAL A 187 -3.24 6.73 -7.28
N PHE A 188 -2.72 6.92 -8.49
CA PHE A 188 -3.19 8.03 -9.34
C PHE A 188 -4.64 7.85 -9.78
N PHE A 189 -5.38 8.96 -9.74
CA PHE A 189 -6.65 9.08 -10.44
C PHE A 189 -6.44 8.81 -11.94
N ASN A 190 -7.36 8.05 -12.57
CA ASN A 190 -7.22 7.53 -13.95
C ASN A 190 -6.03 6.57 -14.22
N GLY A 191 -5.22 6.25 -13.21
CA GLY A 191 -4.18 5.23 -13.27
C GLY A 191 -4.73 3.80 -13.42
N SER A 192 -3.82 2.82 -13.56
CA SER A 192 -4.21 1.41 -13.77
C SER A 192 -5.03 0.87 -12.59
N GLN A 193 -4.62 1.16 -11.37
CA GLN A 193 -5.28 0.73 -10.14
C GLN A 193 -6.63 1.43 -9.94
N TYR A 194 -6.74 2.72 -10.30
CA TYR A 194 -8.01 3.44 -10.29
C TYR A 194 -9.03 2.76 -11.21
N LYS A 195 -8.63 2.42 -12.44
CA LYS A 195 -9.47 1.73 -13.42
C LYS A 195 -9.92 0.35 -12.95
N GLU A 196 -9.06 -0.40 -12.24
CA GLU A 196 -9.44 -1.65 -11.60
C GLU A 196 -10.60 -1.46 -10.59
N MET A 197 -10.63 -0.33 -9.88
CA MET A 197 -11.66 -0.07 -8.88
C MET A 197 -12.93 0.58 -9.43
N SER A 198 -12.84 1.31 -10.54
CA SER A 198 -13.99 1.95 -11.19
C SER A 198 -14.97 0.97 -11.83
N GLY A 199 -14.55 -0.25 -12.16
CA GLY A 199 -15.41 -1.26 -12.79
C GLY A 199 -16.25 -2.11 -11.82
N SER A 200 -17.25 -2.82 -12.34
CA SER A 200 -18.06 -3.82 -11.61
C SER A 200 -17.34 -5.15 -11.38
N ASP A 201 -16.28 -5.41 -12.15
CA ASP A 201 -15.79 -6.77 -12.41
C ASP A 201 -14.70 -7.25 -11.43
N ASN A 202 -14.59 -6.64 -10.24
CA ASN A 202 -13.58 -6.93 -9.22
C ASN A 202 -14.26 -7.06 -7.84
N LYS A 203 -15.24 -7.95 -7.75
CA LYS A 203 -16.10 -8.13 -6.57
C LYS A 203 -15.30 -8.63 -5.37
N TYR A 204 -14.49 -9.67 -5.55
CA TYR A 204 -13.72 -10.26 -4.45
C TYR A 204 -12.58 -9.36 -4.01
N LEU A 205 -11.92 -8.63 -4.92
CA LEU A 205 -10.95 -7.61 -4.52
C LEU A 205 -11.60 -6.53 -3.65
N LYS A 206 -12.78 -6.05 -4.05
CA LYS A 206 -13.58 -5.08 -3.29
C LYS A 206 -13.95 -5.61 -1.90
N GLU A 207 -14.42 -6.85 -1.83
CA GLU A 207 -14.74 -7.52 -0.56
C GLU A 207 -13.50 -7.70 0.32
N LEU A 208 -12.36 -8.07 -0.25
CA LEU A 208 -11.09 -8.22 0.46
C LEU A 208 -10.65 -6.87 1.04
N ILE A 209 -10.66 -5.79 0.25
CA ILE A 209 -10.33 -4.43 0.71
C ILE A 209 -11.22 -4.03 1.91
N LYS A 210 -12.52 -4.31 1.82
CA LYS A 210 -13.47 -4.08 2.92
C LYS A 210 -13.11 -4.88 4.17
N LYS A 211 -12.77 -6.17 4.01
CA LYS A 211 -12.40 -7.07 5.12
C LYS A 211 -11.05 -6.70 5.76
N LEU A 212 -10.14 -6.13 4.97
CA LEU A 212 -8.87 -5.56 5.44
C LEU A 212 -9.03 -4.18 6.10
N GLU A 213 -10.24 -3.60 6.07
CA GLU A 213 -10.56 -2.26 6.58
C GLU A 213 -9.73 -1.14 5.92
N ILE A 214 -9.43 -1.30 4.63
CA ILE A 214 -8.62 -0.35 3.86
C ILE A 214 -9.51 0.69 3.17
N GLU A 215 -9.15 1.96 3.35
CA GLU A 215 -9.73 3.07 2.58
C GLU A 215 -8.89 3.31 1.33
N LEU A 216 -9.54 3.66 0.23
CA LEU A 216 -8.85 3.98 -1.03
C LEU A 216 -8.69 5.49 -1.18
N PHE A 217 -7.50 5.93 -1.56
CA PHE A 217 -7.21 7.32 -1.86
C PHE A 217 -6.62 7.44 -3.25
N TYR A 218 -7.11 8.44 -3.98
CA TYR A 218 -6.63 8.76 -5.31
C TYR A 218 -5.90 10.10 -5.30
N ILE A 219 -4.71 10.12 -5.89
CA ILE A 219 -3.89 11.32 -6.04
C ILE A 219 -3.99 11.86 -7.46
N SER A 220 -4.07 13.18 -7.60
CA SER A 220 -3.93 13.88 -8.88
C SER A 220 -3.00 15.06 -8.71
N LYS A 221 -2.33 15.47 -9.80
CA LYS A 221 -1.45 16.65 -9.81
C LYS A 221 -2.15 17.75 -10.62
N ASN A 222 -2.35 18.92 -10.00
CA ASN A 222 -2.95 20.06 -10.69
C ASN A 222 -1.92 20.79 -11.57
N ASN A 223 -2.38 21.79 -12.34
CA ASN A 223 -1.51 22.58 -13.23
C ASN A 223 -0.40 23.36 -12.48
N ASN A 224 -0.56 23.59 -11.18
CA ASN A 224 0.45 24.23 -10.33
C ASN A 224 1.43 23.21 -9.71
N SER A 225 1.43 21.96 -10.18
CA SER A 225 2.24 20.86 -9.64
C SER A 225 1.89 20.48 -8.19
N GLU A 226 0.72 20.84 -7.70
CA GLU A 226 0.26 20.44 -6.36
C GLU A 226 -0.55 19.15 -6.43
N TYR A 227 -0.30 18.28 -5.46
CA TYR A 227 -0.97 17.02 -5.27
C TYR A 227 -2.26 17.20 -4.48
N ASN A 228 -3.35 16.70 -5.05
CA ASN A 228 -4.68 16.70 -4.44
C ASN A 228 -5.13 15.27 -4.22
N ILE A 229 -5.70 14.99 -3.04
CA ILE A 229 -6.24 13.66 -2.72
C ILE A 229 -7.76 13.69 -2.76
N THR A 230 -8.34 12.68 -3.39
CA THR A 230 -9.77 12.36 -3.28
C THR A 230 -9.93 11.01 -2.58
N LYS A 231 -10.95 10.91 -1.73
CA LYS A 231 -11.33 9.62 -1.16
C LYS A 231 -12.07 8.84 -2.23
N GLY A 232 -11.69 7.59 -2.44
CA GLY A 232 -12.46 6.69 -3.29
C GLY A 232 -13.86 6.53 -2.72
N GLU A 233 -14.87 6.70 -3.55
CA GLU A 233 -16.24 6.35 -3.16
C GLU A 233 -16.25 4.85 -2.87
N ASN A 234 -16.57 4.50 -1.62
CA ASN A 234 -16.89 3.12 -1.26
C ASN A 234 -18.24 2.78 -1.91
N ASN A 235 -18.27 2.61 -3.23
CA ASN A 235 -19.30 1.83 -3.91
C ASN A 235 -18.98 0.33 -3.68
N LEU A 236 -18.83 -0.03 -2.40
CA LEU A 236 -18.52 -1.36 -1.86
C LEU A 236 -19.75 -1.97 -1.19
#